data_AF-A0A382DUH9-F1
#
_entry.id   AF-A0A382DUH9-F1
#
_cell.length_a   1.000
_cell.length_b   1.000
_cell.length_c   1.000
_cell.angle_alpha   90.00
_cell.angle_beta   90.00
_cell.angle_gamma   90.00
#
_symmetry.space_group_name_H-M   'P 1'
#
loop_
_entity.id
_entity.type
_entity.pdbx_description
1 polymer ?
#
loop_
_entity_poly.entity_id
_entity_poly.type
_entity_poly.pdbx_seq_one_letter_code
_entity_poly.pdbx_strand_id
1 'polypeptide(L)'
;MRKILFLLFFFILSKGLSGQRLYFVGLPQKILKHGDYRQNIEIGKYYYSRHNWEKAVEHFNQCSALSRRRNHYSYLTRSYLYLNDLPNAKQTLKRIRSREEKQLLRLAIIEISSYGKDPKFNKNNIDRIIMERQYVIDKTKSNIIAMAKNHIPNFGD
;
A
#
# COMPACT_ATOMS: atom_id res chain seq x y z
N MET A 1 -17.48 -50.85 -30.64
CA MET A 1 -17.88 -49.43 -30.80
C MET A 1 -17.72 -48.56 -29.54
N ARG A 2 -17.92 -49.09 -28.31
CA ARG A 2 -17.80 -48.29 -27.06
C ARG A 2 -16.40 -47.77 -26.71
N LYS A 3 -15.31 -48.44 -27.14
CA LYS A 3 -13.92 -48.03 -26.81
C LYS A 3 -13.39 -46.88 -27.67
N ILE A 4 -13.92 -46.70 -28.89
CA ILE A 4 -13.50 -45.62 -29.81
C ILE A 4 -14.10 -44.27 -29.38
N LEU A 5 -15.31 -44.28 -28.80
CA LEU A 5 -15.96 -43.09 -28.26
C LEU A 5 -15.18 -42.49 -27.07
N PHE A 6 -14.57 -43.34 -26.24
CA PHE A 6 -13.74 -42.90 -25.09
C PHE A 6 -12.44 -42.22 -25.52
N LEU A 7 -11.81 -42.67 -26.61
CA LEU A 7 -10.59 -42.07 -27.14
C LEU A 7 -10.86 -40.68 -27.77
N LEU A 8 -12.01 -40.52 -28.43
CA LEU A 8 -12.44 -39.22 -28.95
C LEU A 8 -12.78 -38.23 -27.83
N PHE A 9 -13.35 -38.69 -26.71
CA PHE A 9 -13.63 -37.84 -25.55
C PHE A 9 -12.36 -37.31 -24.88
N PHE A 10 -11.28 -38.12 -24.84
CA PHE A 10 -9.99 -37.71 -24.28
C PHE A 10 -9.27 -36.67 -25.16
N PHE A 11 -9.37 -36.78 -26.48
CA PHE A 11 -8.80 -35.81 -27.42
C PHE A 11 -9.52 -34.46 -27.42
N ILE A 12 -10.81 -34.43 -27.04
CA ILE A 12 -11.58 -33.18 -26.92
C ILE A 12 -11.22 -32.46 -25.61
N LEU A 13 -11.00 -33.19 -24.51
CA LEU A 13 -10.54 -32.58 -23.24
C LEU A 13 -9.11 -32.03 -23.32
N SER A 14 -8.22 -32.68 -24.07
CA SER A 14 -6.81 -32.23 -24.17
C SER A 14 -6.64 -30.95 -25.00
N LYS A 15 -7.61 -30.60 -25.85
CA LYS A 15 -7.60 -29.35 -26.65
C LYS A 15 -8.14 -28.14 -25.89
N GLY A 16 -8.78 -28.34 -24.73
CA GLY A 16 -9.35 -27.27 -23.89
C GLY A 16 -8.39 -26.65 -22.88
N LEU A 17 -7.23 -27.27 -22.65
CA LEU A 17 -6.13 -26.65 -21.92
C LEU A 17 -5.24 -25.90 -22.92
N SER A 18 -5.83 -24.92 -23.61
CA SER A 18 -5.08 -23.76 -24.06
C SER A 18 -4.48 -23.15 -22.79
N GLY A 19 -3.29 -23.62 -22.43
CA GLY A 19 -2.51 -23.07 -21.33
C GLY A 19 -2.54 -21.57 -21.53
N GLN A 20 -3.22 -20.87 -20.62
CA GLN A 20 -3.18 -19.42 -20.58
C GLN A 20 -1.70 -19.10 -20.67
N ARG A 21 -1.28 -18.42 -21.75
CA ARG A 21 0.08 -17.88 -21.81
C ARG A 21 0.13 -16.86 -20.68
N LEU A 22 0.58 -17.32 -19.51
CA LEU A 22 0.94 -16.50 -18.38
C LEU A 22 2.14 -15.69 -18.83
N TYR A 23 1.88 -14.54 -19.45
CA TYR A 23 2.88 -13.51 -19.60
C TYR A 23 3.17 -12.99 -18.19
N PHE A 24 4.11 -13.65 -17.52
CA PHE A 24 4.62 -13.16 -16.24
C PHE A 24 5.23 -11.77 -16.49
N VAL A 25 4.51 -10.72 -16.10
CA VAL A 25 5.09 -9.38 -16.01
C VAL A 25 5.97 -9.37 -14.75
N GLY A 26 7.21 -9.83 -14.87
CA GLY A 26 8.15 -9.97 -13.75
C GLY A 26 9.01 -11.23 -13.83
N LEU A 27 9.64 -11.61 -12.71
CA LEU A 27 10.47 -12.82 -12.59
C LEU A 27 9.58 -14.04 -12.25
N PRO A 28 9.33 -14.97 -13.19
CA PRO A 28 8.34 -16.06 -13.02
C PRO A 28 8.59 -16.92 -11.77
N GLN A 29 9.86 -17.20 -11.47
CA GLN A 29 10.26 -17.99 -10.30
C GLN A 29 9.84 -17.33 -8.96
N LYS A 30 9.94 -16.00 -8.86
CA LYS A 30 9.52 -15.28 -7.64
C LYS A 30 8.00 -15.29 -7.48
N ILE A 31 7.26 -15.16 -8.59
CA ILE A 31 5.79 -15.17 -8.58
C ILE A 31 5.27 -16.55 -8.17
N LEU A 32 5.86 -17.64 -8.69
CA LEU A 32 5.48 -19.00 -8.29
C LEU A 32 5.76 -19.29 -6.82
N LYS A 33 6.81 -18.71 -6.24
CA LYS A 33 7.20 -18.93 -4.84
C LYS A 33 6.45 -18.03 -3.84
N HIS A 34 6.20 -16.77 -4.20
CA HIS A 34 5.71 -15.73 -3.28
C HIS A 34 4.34 -15.16 -3.65
N GLY A 35 3.71 -15.65 -4.72
CA GLY A 35 2.48 -15.09 -5.27
C GLY A 35 2.72 -13.85 -6.12
N ASP A 36 1.68 -13.39 -6.80
CA ASP A 36 1.73 -12.17 -7.62
C ASP A 36 1.57 -10.88 -6.79
N TYR A 37 1.66 -9.72 -7.45
CA TYR A 37 1.48 -8.42 -6.80
C TYR A 37 0.10 -8.28 -6.12
N ARG A 38 -0.96 -8.81 -6.74
CA ARG A 38 -2.34 -8.67 -6.25
C ARG A 38 -2.55 -9.55 -5.01
N GLN A 39 -2.02 -10.76 -5.01
CA GLN A 39 -2.07 -11.64 -3.85
C GLN A 39 -1.32 -11.01 -2.67
N ASN A 40 -0.09 -10.53 -2.90
CA ASN A 40 0.70 -9.91 -1.84
C ASN A 40 0.05 -8.63 -1.29
N ILE A 41 -0.54 -7.76 -2.13
CA ILE A 41 -1.19 -6.54 -1.60
C ILE A 41 -2.41 -6.88 -0.74
N GLU A 42 -3.21 -7.89 -1.13
CA GLU A 42 -4.40 -8.28 -0.36
C GLU A 42 -4.04 -8.99 0.94
N ILE A 43 -3.04 -9.90 0.92
CA ILE A 43 -2.55 -10.54 2.16
C ILE A 43 -1.88 -9.51 3.08
N GLY A 44 -1.10 -8.60 2.51
CA GLY A 44 -0.49 -7.49 3.26
C GLY A 44 -1.54 -6.61 3.94
N LYS A 45 -2.63 -6.26 3.24
CA LYS A 45 -3.77 -5.54 3.82
C LYS A 45 -4.48 -6.34 4.91
N TYR A 46 -4.62 -7.65 4.74
CA TYR A 46 -5.20 -8.53 5.77
C TYR A 46 -4.38 -8.49 7.05
N TYR A 47 -3.05 -8.68 6.98
CA TYR A 47 -2.21 -8.56 8.17
C TYR A 47 -2.19 -7.12 8.72
N TYR A 48 -2.28 -6.12 7.83
CA TYR A 48 -2.45 -4.71 8.18
C TYR A 48 -3.80 -4.41 8.87
N SER A 49 -4.86 -5.18 8.69
CA SER A 49 -6.09 -4.97 9.49
C SER A 49 -6.02 -5.68 10.84
N ARG A 50 -5.14 -6.69 10.97
CA ARG A 50 -4.99 -7.55 12.15
C ARG A 50 -3.89 -7.13 13.12
N HIS A 51 -3.31 -5.95 12.95
CA HIS A 51 -2.23 -5.45 13.83
C HIS A 51 -0.94 -6.26 13.78
N ASN A 52 -0.76 -7.10 12.74
CA ASN A 52 0.46 -7.86 12.52
C ASN A 52 1.32 -7.15 11.46
N TRP A 53 2.09 -6.17 11.91
CA TRP A 53 2.77 -5.23 11.03
C TRP A 53 4.02 -5.85 10.40
N GLU A 54 4.67 -6.78 11.08
CA GLU A 54 5.81 -7.53 10.56
C GLU A 54 5.40 -8.31 9.29
N LYS A 55 4.31 -9.09 9.36
CA LYS A 55 3.81 -9.81 8.18
C LYS A 55 3.26 -8.89 7.11
N ALA A 56 2.63 -7.77 7.50
CA ALA A 56 2.19 -6.77 6.53
C ALA A 56 3.39 -6.20 5.74
N VAL A 57 4.48 -5.84 6.43
CA VAL A 57 5.73 -5.38 5.82
C VAL A 57 6.30 -6.43 4.86
N GLU A 58 6.34 -7.70 5.26
CA GLU A 58 6.83 -8.79 4.42
C GLU A 58 6.13 -8.82 3.06
N HIS A 59 4.79 -8.87 3.06
CA HIS A 59 4.01 -8.92 1.83
C HIS A 59 4.09 -7.63 1.00
N PHE A 60 4.09 -6.45 1.64
CA PHE A 60 4.24 -5.20 0.91
C PHE A 60 5.65 -5.03 0.32
N ASN A 61 6.70 -5.57 0.94
CA ASN A 61 8.03 -5.62 0.36
C ASN A 61 8.08 -6.57 -0.85
N GLN A 62 7.33 -7.68 -0.84
CA GLN A 62 7.15 -8.50 -2.05
C GLN A 62 6.47 -7.70 -3.17
N CYS A 63 5.46 -6.88 -2.87
CA CYS A 63 4.87 -5.98 -3.87
C CYS A 63 5.92 -5.05 -4.50
N SER A 64 6.83 -4.49 -3.70
CA SER A 64 7.95 -3.66 -4.17
C SER A 64 8.92 -4.44 -5.08
N ALA A 65 9.17 -5.71 -4.78
CA ALA A 65 10.07 -6.57 -5.56
C ALA A 65 9.45 -7.02 -6.90
N LEU A 66 8.13 -7.21 -6.93
CA LEU A 66 7.41 -7.74 -8.09
C LEU A 66 6.98 -6.66 -9.10
N SER A 67 6.79 -5.41 -8.66
CA SER A 67 6.22 -4.38 -9.53
C SER A 67 6.65 -2.96 -9.17
N ARG A 68 6.68 -2.08 -10.19
CA ARG A 68 6.85 -0.62 -10.01
C ARG A 68 5.58 0.09 -9.52
N ARG A 69 4.48 -0.64 -9.33
CA ARG A 69 3.21 -0.11 -8.82
C ARG A 69 3.41 0.46 -7.40
N ARG A 70 2.69 1.54 -7.09
CA ARG A 70 2.90 2.33 -5.87
C ARG A 70 1.77 2.25 -4.85
N ASN A 71 0.74 1.43 -5.10
CA ASN A 71 -0.48 1.43 -4.28
C ASN A 71 -0.26 0.87 -2.87
N HIS A 72 0.77 0.03 -2.66
CA HIS A 72 1.07 -0.57 -1.36
C HIS A 72 1.89 0.36 -0.44
N TYR A 73 2.52 1.42 -0.95
CA TYR A 73 3.47 2.22 -0.16
C TYR A 73 2.86 3.00 0.98
N SER A 74 1.57 3.38 0.91
CA SER A 74 0.88 4.01 2.04
C SER A 74 0.80 3.05 3.22
N TYR A 75 0.29 1.83 3.00
CA TYR A 75 0.26 0.79 4.02
C TYR A 75 1.65 0.40 4.51
N LEU A 76 2.61 0.20 3.62
CA LEU A 76 3.98 -0.14 3.99
C LEU A 76 4.62 0.92 4.89
N THR A 77 4.44 2.21 4.56
CA THR A 77 4.96 3.32 5.38
C THR A 77 4.32 3.35 6.76
N ARG A 78 3.01 3.12 6.85
CA ARG A 78 2.30 3.03 8.13
C ARG A 78 2.74 1.81 8.94
N SER A 79 2.93 0.65 8.31
CA SER A 79 3.43 -0.53 9.01
C SER A 79 4.80 -0.28 9.62
N TYR A 80 5.73 0.35 8.89
CA TYR A 80 7.03 0.74 9.45
C TYR A 80 6.89 1.75 10.59
N LEU A 81 6.00 2.74 10.48
CA LEU A 81 5.71 3.66 11.58
C LEU A 81 5.28 2.90 12.84
N TYR A 82 4.33 1.98 12.72
CA TYR A 82 3.84 1.21 13.86
C TYR A 82 4.86 0.22 14.43
N LEU A 83 5.84 -0.20 13.64
CA LEU A 83 6.99 -0.96 14.10
C LEU A 83 8.11 -0.07 14.69
N ASN A 84 7.90 1.25 14.78
CA ASN A 84 8.90 2.25 15.16
C ASN A 84 10.16 2.25 14.26
N ASP A 85 10.03 1.78 13.02
CA ASP A 85 11.10 1.77 12.04
C ASP A 85 11.05 3.07 11.21
N LEU A 86 11.49 4.16 11.84
CA LEU A 86 11.53 5.48 11.21
C LEU A 86 12.42 5.55 9.96
N PRO A 87 13.60 4.92 9.90
CA PRO A 87 14.42 4.91 8.69
C PRO A 87 13.67 4.34 7.49
N ASN A 88 13.05 3.17 7.63
CA ASN A 88 12.31 2.56 6.54
C ASN A 88 11.02 3.33 6.22
N ALA A 89 10.31 3.86 7.23
CA ALA A 89 9.15 4.73 7.00
C ALA A 89 9.53 5.96 6.16
N LYS A 90 10.65 6.63 6.48
CA LYS A 90 11.17 7.77 5.70
C LYS A 90 11.53 7.39 4.27
N GLN A 91 12.09 6.18 4.07
CA GLN A 91 12.45 5.69 2.76
C GLN A 91 11.21 5.41 1.89
N THR A 92 10.20 4.70 2.42
CA THR A 92 9.00 4.31 1.69
C THR A 92 8.05 5.46 1.44
N LEU A 93 8.01 6.46 2.33
CA LEU A 93 7.26 7.71 2.16
C LEU A 93 7.50 8.35 0.79
N LYS A 94 8.76 8.35 0.33
CA LYS A 94 9.18 8.95 -0.95
C LYS A 94 8.41 8.34 -2.14
N ARG A 95 8.03 7.06 -2.02
CA ARG A 95 7.37 6.26 -3.08
C ARG A 95 5.85 6.37 -3.08
N ILE A 96 5.23 6.97 -2.07
CA ILE A 96 3.76 7.17 -2.04
C ILE A 96 3.30 8.01 -3.25
N ARG A 97 2.20 7.58 -3.90
CA ARG A 97 1.63 8.29 -5.07
C ARG A 97 0.76 9.48 -4.66
N SER A 98 -0.14 9.30 -3.70
CA SER A 98 -1.03 10.37 -3.24
C SER A 98 -0.22 11.48 -2.57
N ARG A 99 -0.41 12.72 -3.03
CA ARG A 99 0.27 13.90 -2.47
C ARG A 99 -0.21 14.20 -1.06
N GLU A 100 -1.52 14.11 -0.84
CA GLU A 100 -2.16 14.38 0.46
C GLU A 100 -1.70 13.38 1.51
N GLU A 101 -1.80 12.08 1.20
CA GLU A 101 -1.32 11.00 2.06
C GLU A 101 0.18 11.14 2.38
N LYS A 102 0.99 11.49 1.37
CA LYS A 102 2.42 11.72 1.57
C LYS A 102 2.68 12.92 2.48
N GLN A 103 1.92 14.00 2.35
CA GLN A 103 2.06 15.17 3.21
C GLN A 103 1.67 14.85 4.65
N LEU A 104 0.55 14.15 4.86
CA LEU A 104 0.10 13.69 6.17
C LEU A 104 1.18 12.86 6.88
N LEU A 105 1.64 11.78 6.23
CA LEU A 105 2.63 10.88 6.83
C LEU A 105 3.99 11.57 7.00
N ARG A 106 4.34 12.54 6.14
CA ARG A 106 5.54 13.37 6.34
C ARG A 106 5.46 14.17 7.63
N LEU A 107 4.34 14.85 7.88
CA LEU A 107 4.14 15.64 9.10
C LEU A 107 4.16 14.75 10.34
N ALA A 108 3.52 13.57 10.27
CA ALA A 108 3.57 12.59 11.36
C ALA A 108 5.01 12.11 11.64
N ILE A 109 5.80 11.80 10.61
CA ILE A 109 7.20 11.38 10.76
C ILE A 109 8.06 12.50 11.35
N ILE A 110 7.83 13.77 10.97
CA ILE A 110 8.54 14.93 11.52
C ILE A 110 8.22 15.07 13.01
N GLU A 111 6.94 15.03 13.37
CA GLU A 111 6.48 15.07 14.76
C GLU A 111 7.15 13.96 15.58
N ILE A 112 7.05 12.70 15.13
CA ILE A 112 7.66 11.56 15.81
C ILE A 112 9.18 11.77 15.97
N SER A 113 9.87 12.21 14.89
CA SER A 113 11.32 12.45 14.93
C SER A 113 11.72 13.57 15.90
N SER A 114 10.80 14.46 16.30
CA SER A 114 11.11 15.54 17.24
C SER A 114 11.33 15.05 18.68
N TYR A 115 10.88 13.83 19.02
CA TYR A 115 11.01 13.24 20.36
C TYR A 115 12.39 12.61 20.63
N GLY A 116 13.30 12.60 19.64
CA GLY A 116 14.66 12.11 19.78
C GLY A 116 15.11 11.19 18.65
N LYS A 117 16.25 10.52 18.85
CA LYS A 117 16.90 9.68 17.82
C LYS A 117 16.09 8.44 17.47
N ASP A 118 15.61 7.71 18.49
CA ASP A 118 14.87 6.45 18.34
C ASP A 118 13.65 6.40 19.28
N PRO A 119 12.66 7.28 19.06
CA PRO A 119 11.48 7.34 19.92
C PRO A 119 10.63 6.08 19.71
N LYS A 120 10.12 5.53 20.83
CA LYS A 120 9.25 4.36 20.82
C LYS A 120 7.82 4.76 21.15
N PHE A 121 6.93 4.58 20.20
CA PHE A 121 5.50 4.84 20.33
C PHE A 121 4.71 3.54 20.15
N ASN A 122 3.65 3.39 20.94
CA ASN A 122 2.65 2.37 20.63
C ASN A 122 1.71 2.86 19.51
N LYS A 123 0.86 1.97 19.01
CA LYS A 123 -0.12 2.27 17.97
C LYS A 123 -0.98 3.49 18.28
N ASN A 124 -1.52 3.59 19.50
CA ASN A 124 -2.45 4.66 19.88
C ASN A 124 -1.76 6.03 19.86
N ASN A 125 -0.50 6.11 20.30
CA ASN A 125 0.28 7.34 20.19
C ASN A 125 0.50 7.74 18.73
N ILE A 126 0.82 6.79 17.85
CA ILE A 126 1.04 7.06 16.42
C ILE A 126 -0.27 7.50 15.75
N ASP A 127 -1.38 6.81 16.03
CA ASP A 127 -2.70 7.15 15.50
C ASP A 127 -3.12 8.56 15.92
N ARG A 128 -2.88 8.92 17.19
CA ARG A 128 -3.14 10.26 17.70
C ARG A 128 -2.32 11.31 16.95
N ILE A 129 -1.02 11.08 16.76
CA ILE A 129 -0.16 11.99 15.98
C ILE A 129 -0.70 12.15 14.55
N ILE A 130 -1.04 11.05 13.88
CA ILE A 130 -1.57 11.11 12.50
C ILE A 130 -2.87 11.91 12.48
N MET A 131 -3.80 11.66 13.41
CA MET A 131 -5.07 12.36 13.51
C MET A 131 -4.87 13.87 13.77
N GLU A 132 -4.01 14.24 14.70
CA GLU A 132 -3.70 15.65 15.01
C GLU A 132 -3.09 16.37 13.79
N ARG A 133 -2.22 15.70 13.02
CA ARG A 133 -1.65 16.26 11.78
C ARG A 133 -2.68 16.36 10.66
N GLN A 134 -3.61 15.42 10.57
CA GLN A 134 -4.74 15.50 9.63
C GLN A 134 -5.63 16.70 9.95
N TYR A 135 -5.99 16.89 11.23
CA TYR A 135 -6.77 18.04 11.67
C TYR A 135 -6.10 19.37 11.32
N VAL A 136 -4.78 19.48 11.49
CA VAL A 136 -4.04 20.69 11.10
C VAL A 136 -4.13 20.93 9.58
N ILE A 137 -3.94 19.89 8.75
CA ILE A 137 -4.07 20.02 7.29
C ILE A 137 -5.45 20.53 6.91
N ASP A 138 -6.50 19.93 7.46
CA ASP A 138 -7.88 20.25 7.12
C ASP A 138 -8.24 21.68 7.56
N LYS A 139 -7.85 22.06 8.80
CA LYS A 139 -8.06 23.41 9.31
C LYS A 139 -7.33 24.46 8.46
N THR A 140 -6.10 24.19 8.05
CA THR A 140 -5.34 25.09 7.17
C THR A 140 -6.02 25.22 5.80
N LYS A 141 -6.49 24.11 5.21
CA LYS A 141 -7.26 24.15 3.94
C LYS A 141 -8.51 25.01 4.08
N SER A 142 -9.29 24.83 5.15
CA SER A 142 -10.50 25.63 5.41
C SER A 142 -10.21 27.11 5.57
N ASN A 143 -9.15 27.47 6.31
CA ASN A 143 -8.75 28.87 6.51
C ASN A 143 -8.32 29.54 5.20
N ILE A 144 -7.57 28.83 4.35
CA ILE A 144 -7.16 29.36 3.03
C ILE A 144 -8.39 29.64 2.16
N ILE A 145 -9.38 28.73 2.15
CA ILE A 145 -10.63 28.92 1.40
C ILE A 145 -11.41 30.13 1.94
N ALA A 146 -11.51 30.27 3.26
CA ALA A 146 -12.19 31.41 3.87
C ALA A 146 -11.51 32.76 3.53
N MET A 147 -10.18 32.81 3.56
CA MET A 147 -9.42 34.00 3.15
C MET A 147 -9.63 34.30 1.66
N ALA A 148 -9.59 33.29 0.79
CA ALA A 148 -9.80 33.47 -0.64
C ALA A 148 -11.20 34.04 -0.96
N LYS A 149 -12.25 33.55 -0.28
CA LYS A 149 -13.61 34.07 -0.42
C LYS A 149 -13.76 35.54 -0.01
N ASN A 150 -13.02 35.98 1.00
CA ASN A 150 -13.08 37.36 1.46
C ASN A 150 -12.30 38.34 0.55
N HIS A 151 -11.36 37.84 -0.24
CA HIS A 151 -10.47 38.68 -1.07
C HIS A 151 -10.79 38.66 -2.57
N ILE A 152 -11.57 37.69 -3.06
CA ILE A 152 -11.85 37.51 -4.48
C ILE A 152 -13.38 37.50 -4.70
N PRO A 153 -13.97 38.54 -5.34
CA PRO A 153 -15.37 38.50 -5.76
C PRO A 153 -15.63 37.27 -6.64
N ASN A 154 -16.73 36.56 -6.38
CA ASN A 154 -17.16 35.34 -7.10
C ASN A 154 -16.20 34.14 -6.97
N PHE A 155 -15.45 34.00 -5.87
CA PHE A 155 -14.61 32.82 -5.64
C PHE A 155 -15.46 31.58 -5.31
N GLY A 156 -15.71 30.76 -6.32
CA GLY A 156 -16.44 29.49 -6.19
C GLY A 156 -17.89 29.51 -6.70
N ASP A 157 -18.31 30.58 -7.37
CA ASP A 157 -19.45 30.57 -8.31
C ASP A 157 -19.00 30.03 -9.67
#